data_AF-A0A1I1EQV9-F1
#
_entry.id   AF-A0A1I1EQV9-F1
#
_cell.length_a   1.000
_cell.length_b   1.000
_cell.length_c   1.000
_cell.angle_alpha   90.00
_cell.angle_beta   90.00
_cell.angle_gamma   90.00
#
_symmetry.space_group_name_H-M   'P 1'
#
loop_
_entity.id
_entity.type
_entity.pdbx_description
1 polymer ?
#
loop_
_entity_poly.entity_id
_entity_poly.type
_entity_poly.pdbx_seq_one_letter_code
_entity_poly.pdbx_strand_id
1 'polypeptide(L)' 'MDKKQKLLDLIDKAGKGSIEAAEQIAIGYFNGDFGEKNPTKAKKWASYAAKHGSEASMELLEKL' A
#
# COMPACT_ATOMS: atom_id res chain seq x y z
N MET A 1 -0.88 9.57 16.39
CA MET A 1 -1.77 8.77 15.55
C MET A 1 -1.17 7.39 15.44
N ASP A 2 -1.82 6.39 16.03
CA ASP A 2 -1.33 5.01 16.05
C ASP A 2 -1.12 4.49 14.61
N LYS A 3 0.05 3.91 14.34
CA LYS A 3 0.39 3.31 13.03
C LYS A 3 -0.67 2.30 12.57
N LYS A 4 -1.26 1.58 13.53
CA LYS A 4 -2.40 0.68 13.32
C LYS A 4 -3.65 1.42 12.86
N GLN A 5 -3.98 2.55 13.47
CA GLN A 5 -5.15 3.35 13.09
C GLN A 5 -4.99 3.93 11.69
N LYS A 6 -3.78 4.42 11.34
CA LYS A 6 -3.46 4.87 9.98
C LYS A 6 -3.64 3.75 8.95
N LEU A 7 -3.10 2.57 9.23
CA LEU A 7 -3.27 1.40 8.35
C LEU A 7 -4.75 1.03 8.16
N LEU A 8 -5.54 1.03 9.24
CA LEU A 8 -6.96 0.70 9.18
C LEU A 8 -7.76 1.71 8.33
N ASP A 9 -7.50 3.01 8.50
CA ASP A 9 -8.12 4.06 7.67
C ASP A 9 -7.78 3.90 6.18
N LEU A 10 -6.52 3.60 5.87
CA LEU A 10 -6.12 3.34 4.49
C LEU A 10 -6.79 2.09 3.92
N ILE A 11 -6.90 1.01 4.70
CA ILE A 11 -7.56 -0.22 4.24
C ILE A 11 -9.04 0.03 3.95
N ASP A 12 -9.74 0.79 4.78
CA ASP A 12 -11.14 1.17 4.56
C ASP A 12 -11.29 1.98 3.26
N LYS A 13 -10.43 2.98 3.04
CA LYS A 13 -10.42 3.78 1.81
C LYS A 13 -10.09 2.94 0.58
N ALA A 14 -9.10 2.06 0.67
CA ALA A 14 -8.72 1.16 -0.43
C ALA A 14 -9.87 0.20 -0.76
N GLY A 15 -10.58 -0.33 0.25
CA GLY A 15 -11.78 -1.14 0.09
C GLY A 15 -12.96 -0.41 -0.56
N LYS A 16 -13.02 0.92 -0.42
CA LYS A 16 -13.97 1.81 -1.12
C LYS A 16 -13.51 2.21 -2.52
N GLY A 17 -12.38 1.67 -3.00
CA GLY A 17 -11.86 1.94 -4.34
C GLY A 17 -10.82 3.06 -4.42
N SER A 18 -10.32 3.57 -3.29
CA SER A 18 -9.23 4.55 -3.30
C SER A 18 -7.90 3.90 -3.69
N ILE A 19 -7.44 4.21 -4.91
CA ILE A 19 -6.18 3.69 -5.45
C ILE A 19 -4.99 4.30 -4.73
N GLU A 20 -5.04 5.60 -4.42
CA GLU A 20 -4.04 6.29 -3.59
C GLU A 20 -3.89 5.64 -2.21
N ALA A 21 -4.99 5.22 -1.58
CA ALA A 21 -4.90 4.53 -0.30
C ALA A 21 -4.20 3.17 -0.43
N ALA A 22 -4.51 2.39 -1.47
CA ALA A 22 -3.81 1.13 -1.74
C ALA A 22 -2.31 1.33 -2.02
N GLU A 23 -1.95 2.37 -2.77
CA GLU A 23 -0.56 2.77 -3.00
C GLU A 23 0.16 3.10 -1.68
N GLN A 24 -0.46 3.93 -0.82
CA GLN A 24 0.12 4.27 0.48
C GLN A 24 0.28 3.05 1.39
N ILE A 25 -0.65 2.08 1.34
CA ILE A 25 -0.49 0.82 2.06
C ILE A 25 0.72 0.05 1.51
N ALA A 26 0.87 0.00 0.19
CA ALA A 26 1.97 -0.71 -0.45
C ALA A 26 3.33 -0.14 -0.06
N ILE A 27 3.49 1.19 -0.19
CA ILE A 27 4.69 1.93 0.20
C ILE A 27 4.94 1.76 1.70
N GLY A 28 3.90 1.86 2.53
CA GLY A 28 4.03 1.72 3.98
C GLY A 28 4.49 0.32 4.40
N TYR A 29 4.03 -0.74 3.75
CA TYR A 29 4.55 -2.10 3.99
C TYR A 29 5.96 -2.29 3.45
N PHE A 30 6.34 -1.65 2.34
CA PHE A 30 7.70 -1.70 1.80
C PHE A 30 8.71 -1.01 2.74
N ASN A 31 8.33 0.13 3.29
CA ASN A 31 9.16 0.94 4.18
C ASN A 31 9.15 0.46 5.64
N GLY A 32 8.11 -0.25 6.07
CA GLY A 32 7.91 -0.63 7.47
C GLY A 32 7.20 0.43 8.31
N ASP A 33 6.45 1.34 7.69
CA ASP A 33 5.69 2.39 8.40
C ASP A 33 4.67 1.82 9.40
N PHE A 34 4.17 0.61 9.15
CA PHE A 34 3.18 -0.08 9.99
C PHE A 34 3.80 -1.04 11.01
N GLY A 35 5.14 -1.07 11.14
CA GLY A 35 5.87 -1.98 12.00
C GLY A 35 7.12 -2.51 11.30
N GLU A 36 7.09 -3.77 10.91
CA GLU A 36 8.17 -4.37 10.11
C GLU A 36 7.88 -4.27 8.61
N LYS A 37 8.94 -4.23 7.82
CA LYS A 37 8.83 -4.33 6.37
C LYS A 37 8.16 -5.64 6.01
N ASN A 38 7.19 -5.58 5.12
CA ASN A 38 6.48 -6.76 4.63
C ASN A 38 6.38 -6.69 3.10
N PRO A 39 7.41 -7.13 2.36
CA PRO A 39 7.44 -7.05 0.90
C PRO A 39 6.30 -7.85 0.27
N THR A 40 5.85 -8.95 0.87
CA THR A 40 4.70 -9.73 0.39
C THR A 40 3.41 -8.91 0.41
N LYS A 41 3.13 -8.22 1.53
CA LYS A 41 1.95 -7.33 1.62
C LYS A 41 2.11 -6.11 0.73
N ALA A 42 3.31 -5.51 0.68
CA ALA A 42 3.61 -4.39 -0.22
C ALA A 42 3.30 -4.76 -1.67
N LYS A 43 3.80 -5.90 -2.15
CA LYS A 43 3.56 -6.41 -3.51
C LYS A 43 2.08 -6.63 -3.78
N LYS A 44 1.32 -7.15 -2.81
CA LYS A 44 -0.13 -7.38 -2.96
C LYS A 44 -0.89 -6.07 -3.18
N TRP A 45 -0.64 -5.07 -2.34
CA TRP A 45 -1.32 -3.77 -2.45
C TRP A 45 -0.83 -2.96 -3.65
N ALA A 46 0.48 -3.02 -3.95
CA ALA A 46 1.05 -2.41 -5.15
C ALA A 46 0.46 -3.04 -6.42
N SER A 47 0.31 -4.36 -6.47
CA SER A 47 -0.32 -5.05 -7.62
C SER A 47 -1.76 -4.61 -7.83
N TYR A 48 -2.52 -4.39 -6.76
CA TYR A 48 -3.86 -3.86 -6.85
C TYR A 48 -3.83 -2.42 -7.39
N ALA A 49 -3.09 -1.52 -6.76
CA ALA A 49 -3.03 -0.12 -7.16
C ALA A 49 -2.50 0.07 -8.59
N ALA A 50 -1.46 -0.68 -8.98
CA ALA A 50 -0.88 -0.69 -10.32
C ALA A 50 -1.91 -1.12 -11.39
N LYS A 51 -2.68 -2.19 -11.13
CA LYS A 51 -3.76 -2.63 -12.04
C LYS A 51 -4.83 -1.56 -12.25
N HIS A 52 -4.98 -0.63 -11.30
CA HIS A 52 -5.92 0.46 -11.35
C HIS A 52 -5.26 1.81 -11.73
N GLY A 53 -4.03 1.80 -12.24
CA GLY A 53 -3.38 2.97 -12.82
C GLY A 53 -2.44 3.76 -11.91
N SER A 54 -2.10 3.26 -10.71
CA SER A 54 -1.06 3.90 -9.88
C SER A 54 0.33 3.60 -10.45
N GLU A 55 0.96 4.62 -11.03
CA GLU A 55 2.34 4.57 -11.54
C GLU A 55 3.34 4.33 -10.41
N ALA A 56 3.19 4.99 -9.26
CA ALA A 56 4.09 4.77 -8.12
C ALA A 56 4.01 3.32 -7.60
N SER A 57 2.83 2.68 -7.68
CA SER A 57 2.72 1.26 -7.35
C SER A 57 3.32 0.35 -8.43
N MET A 58 3.27 0.73 -9.71
CA MET A 58 4.00 0.02 -10.76
C MET A 58 5.51 0.07 -10.52
N GLU A 59 6.06 1.26 -10.26
CA GLU A 59 7.48 1.41 -9.92
C GLU A 59 7.85 0.65 -8.65
N LEU A 60 6.97 0.62 -7.65
CA LEU A 60 7.21 -0.12 -6.42
C LEU A 60 7.27 -1.63 -6.67
N LEU A 61 6.47 -2.16 -7.60
CA LEU A 61 6.52 -3.57 -7.99
C LEU A 61 7.83 -3.93 -8.69
N GLU A 62 8.42 -3.02 -9.45
CA GLU A 62 9.73 -3.24 -10.08
C GLU A 62 10.87 -3.27 -9.06
N LYS A 63 10.70 -2.58 -7.92
CA LYS A 63 11.68 -2.49 -6.83
C LYS A 63 11.54 -3.61 -5.77
N LEU A 64 10.49 -4.43 -5.86
CA LEU A 64 10.08 -5.46 -4.88
C LEU A 64 10.50 -6.88 -5.28
#